data_AF-A0AAV5E164-F1
#
_entry.id   AF-A0AAV5E164-F1
#
_cell.length_a   1.000
_cell.length_b   1.000
_cell.length_c   1.000
_cell.angle_alpha   90.00
_cell.angle_beta   90.00
_cell.angle_gamma   90.00
#
_symmetry.space_group_name_H-M   'P 1'
#
loop_
_entity.id
_entity.type
_entity.pdbx_description
1 polymer ?
#
loop_
_entity_poly.entity_id
_entity_poly.type
_entity_poly.pdbx_seq_one_letter_code
_entity_poly.pdbx_strand_id
1 'polypeptide(L)' 'MVVIGGFDLLRDRHARYVEELREEGKPVQLVDYPDAIYGFYLFPEIMDSGKLMTEIKLFVQEHIYV' A
#
# COMPACT_ATOMS: atom_id res chain seq x y z
N MET A 1 -4.04 -5.43 2.58
CA MET A 1 -2.85 -4.66 2.20
C MET A 1 -3.11 -3.17 2.42
N VAL A 2 -2.13 -2.42 2.95
CA VAL A 2 -2.12 -0.96 3.06
C VAL A 2 -0.82 -0.46 2.43
N VAL A 3 -0.89 0.57 1.60
CA VAL A 3 0.25 1.13 0.86
C VAL A 3 0.54 2.53 1.39
N ILE A 4 1.81 2.84 1.65
CA ILE A 4 2.24 4.17 2.10
C ILE A 4 3.37 4.71 1.22
N GLY A 5 3.33 6.01 0.96
CA GLY A 5 4.42 6.76 0.30
C GLY A 5 5.20 7.59 1.31
N GLY A 6 6.52 7.75 1.14
CA GLY A 6 7.33 8.60 2.04
C GLY A 6 7.15 10.09 1.83
N PHE A 7 6.81 10.54 0.61
CA PHE A 7 6.47 11.94 0.30
C PHE A 7 4.96 12.19 0.25
N ASP A 8 4.15 11.25 0.76
CA ASP A 8 2.70 11.42 0.90
C ASP A 8 2.37 12.13 2.23
N LEU A 9 1.70 13.28 2.16
CA LEU A 9 1.25 14.03 3.34
C LEU A 9 0.27 13.24 4.22
N LEU A 10 -0.34 12.16 3.70
CA LEU A 10 -1.22 11.26 4.43
C LEU A 10 -0.49 10.09 5.10
N ARG A 11 0.85 9.99 5.01
CA ARG A 11 1.64 8.87 5.55
C ARG A 11 1.30 8.54 7.00
N ASP A 12 1.26 9.53 7.88
CA ASP A 12 0.95 9.32 9.31
C ASP A 12 -0.48 8.82 9.54
N ARG A 13 -1.42 9.25 8.69
CA ARG A 13 -2.81 8.76 8.74
C ARG A 13 -2.86 7.29 8.32
N HIS A 14 -2.14 6.90 7.27
CA HIS A 14 -2.07 5.50 6.85
C HIS A 14 -1.37 4.62 7.88
N ALA A 15 -0.29 5.12 8.50
CA ALA A 15 0.41 4.42 9.58
C ALA A 15 -0.51 4.17 10.78
N ARG A 16 -1.26 5.19 11.22
CA ARG A 16 -2.26 5.02 12.28
C ARG A 16 -3.34 4.01 11.92
N TYR A 17 -3.84 4.04 10.67
CA TYR A 17 -4.84 3.06 10.23
C TYR A 17 -4.32 1.62 10.26
N VAL A 18 -3.03 1.40 9.95
CA VAL A 18 -2.41 0.08 10.09
C VAL A 18 -2.37 -0.38 11.54
N GLU A 19 -2.03 0.50 12.47
CA GLU A 19 -2.05 0.17 13.90
C GLU A 19 -3.47 -0.14 14.39
N GLU A 20 -4.46 0.67 14.02
CA GLU A 20 -5.88 0.43 14.35
C GLU A 20 -6.36 -0.96 13.85
N LEU A 21 -6.04 -1.31 12.59
CA LEU A 21 -6.38 -2.62 12.04
C LEU A 21 -5.70 -3.78 12.80
N ARG A 22 -4.44 -3.60 13.20
CA ARG A 22 -3.69 -4.61 13.98
C ARG A 22 -4.27 -4.78 15.37
N GLU A 23 -4.66 -3.69 16.04
CA GLU A 23 -5.34 -3.72 17.34
C GLU A 23 -6.69 -4.46 17.26
N GLU A 24 -7.41 -4.34 16.16
CA GLU A 24 -8.63 -5.12 15.88
C GLU A 24 -8.37 -6.60 15.53
N GLY A 25 -7.11 -7.03 15.53
CA GLY A 25 -6.71 -8.41 15.20
C GLY A 25 -6.80 -8.74 13.70
N LYS A 26 -6.93 -7.73 12.82
CA LYS A 26 -6.95 -7.95 11.37
C LYS A 26 -5.52 -8.14 10.85
N PRO A 27 -5.26 -9.17 10.02
CA PRO A 27 -3.96 -9.32 9.38
C PRO A 27 -3.74 -8.17 8.39
N VAL A 28 -2.62 -7.45 8.53
CA VAL A 28 -2.27 -6.31 7.66
C VAL A 28 -0.92 -6.55 6.99
N GLN A 29 -0.94 -6.60 5.66
CA GLN A 29 0.26 -6.43 4.83
C GLN A 29 0.49 -4.94 4.60
N LEU A 30 1.53 -4.36 5.20
CA LEU A 30 1.98 -3.00 4.94
C LEU A 30 3.04 -3.02 3.82
N VAL A 31 2.86 -2.16 2.83
CA VAL A 31 3.80 -1.95 1.72
C VAL A 31 4.26 -0.49 1.76
N ASP A 32 5.56 -0.26 1.87
CA ASP A 32 6.16 1.08 2.00
C ASP A 32 7.01 1.42 0.77
N TYR A 33 6.66 2.54 0.13
CA TYR A 33 7.40 3.15 -0.96
C TYR A 33 8.00 4.49 -0.46
N PRO A 34 9.24 4.48 0.07
CA PRO A 34 9.80 5.64 0.77
C PRO A 34 9.98 6.87 -0.13
N ASP A 35 10.16 6.67 -1.44
CA ASP A 35 10.35 7.78 -2.38
C ASP A 35 9.08 8.13 -3.18
N ALA A 36 7.94 7.50 -2.86
CA ALA A 36 6.69 7.73 -3.58
C ALA A 36 5.95 8.98 -3.09
N ILE A 37 5.43 9.73 -4.06
CA ILE A 37 4.45 10.80 -3.85
C ILE A 37 3.04 10.25 -3.76
N TYR A 38 2.11 11.06 -3.22
CA TYR A 38 0.69 10.75 -3.29
C TYR A 38 0.24 10.47 -4.74
N GLY A 39 -0.46 9.37 -4.94
CA GLY A 39 -1.01 9.00 -6.25
C GLY A 39 0.02 8.58 -7.29
N PHE A 40 1.27 8.24 -6.92
CA PHE A 40 2.32 7.85 -7.87
C PHE A 40 1.87 6.78 -8.88
N TYR A 41 1.01 5.85 -8.44
CA TYR A 41 0.48 4.75 -9.23
C TYR A 41 -0.39 5.17 -10.44
N LEU A 42 -0.75 6.46 -10.53
CA LEU A 42 -1.44 7.04 -11.68
C LEU A 42 -0.50 7.34 -12.85
N PHE A 43 0.82 7.27 -12.64
CA PHE A 43 1.86 7.61 -13.62
C PHE A 43 2.62 6.33 -14.02
N PRO A 44 2.33 5.73 -15.18
CA PRO A 44 3.03 4.51 -15.66
C PRO A 44 4.54 4.70 -15.86
N GLU A 45 5.00 5.93 -16.04
CA GLU A 45 6.41 6.29 -16.21
C GLU A 45 7.21 6.15 -14.91
N ILE A 46 6.54 6.16 -13.75
CA ILE A 46 7.16 5.89 -12.45
C ILE A 46 7.29 4.38 -12.30
N MET A 47 8.54 3.88 -12.17
CA MET A 47 8.84 2.45 -12.05
C MET A 47 8.03 1.77 -10.94
N ASP A 48 7.88 2.44 -9.80
CA ASP A 48 7.16 1.90 -8.65
C ASP A 48 5.66 1.72 -8.92
N SER A 49 5.06 2.46 -9.86
CA SER A 49 3.65 2.27 -10.24
C SER A 49 3.41 0.86 -10.77
N GLY A 50 4.30 0.37 -11.65
CA GLY A 50 4.21 -0.99 -12.19
C GLY A 50 4.44 -2.05 -11.11
N LYS A 51 5.35 -1.78 -10.16
CA LYS A 51 5.59 -2.66 -9.01
C LYS A 51 4.34 -2.76 -8.14
N LEU A 52 3.73 -1.62 -7.78
CA LEU A 52 2.52 -1.61 -6.98
C LEU A 52 1.37 -2.35 -7.65
N MET A 53 1.16 -2.16 -8.96
CA MET A 53 0.11 -2.91 -9.69
C MET A 53 0.35 -4.42 -9.65
N THR A 54 1.60 -4.85 -9.71
CA THR A 54 1.97 -6.27 -9.59
C THR A 54 1.68 -6.80 -8.19
N GLU A 55 2.03 -6.05 -7.14
CA GLU A 55 1.73 -6.42 -5.75
C GLU A 55 0.22 -6.46 -5.47
N ILE A 56 -0.55 -5.49 -5.96
CA ILE A 56 -2.02 -5.51 -5.86
C ILE A 56 -2.59 -6.75 -6.53
N LYS A 57 -2.10 -7.08 -7.73
CA LYS A 57 -2.54 -8.28 -8.46
C LYS A 57 -2.29 -9.54 -7.64
N LEU A 58 -1.08 -9.71 -7.10
CA LEU A 58 -0.72 -10.87 -6.28
C LEU A 58 -1.58 -10.95 -5.01
N PHE A 59 -1.69 -9.84 -4.28
CA PHE A 59 -2.53 -9.76 -3.08
C PHE A 59 -3.98 -10.17 -3.37
N VAL A 60 -4.57 -9.65 -4.46
CA VAL A 60 -5.93 -10.04 -4.86
C VAL A 60 -5.98 -11.52 -5.21
N GLN A 61 -5.04 -12.06 -6.00
CA GLN A 61 -5.03 -13.47 -6.39
C GLN A 61 -4.93 -14.42 -5.19
N GLU A 62 -4.15 -14.06 -4.17
CA GLU A 62 -4.02 -14.83 -2.92
C GLU A 62 -5.30 -14.83 -2.07
N HIS A 63 -6.16 -13.82 -2.23
CA HIS A 63 -7.36 -13.64 -1.40
C HIS A 63 -8.69 -13.79 -2.15
N ILE A 64 -8.70 -13.96 -3.48
CA ILE A 64 -9.94 -14.04 -4.28
C ILE A 64 -10.70 -15.38 -4.12
N TYR A 65 -10.03 -16.40 -3.56
CA TYR A 65 -10.59 -17.74 -3.33
C TYR A 65 -10.65 -18.13 -1.84
N VAL A 66 -10.53 -17.15 -0.94
CA VAL A 66 -10.71 -17.33 0.51
C VAL A 66 -12.18 -17.15 0.88
#